data_AF-A0A284QVP4-F1
#
_entry.id   AF-A0A284QVP4-F1
#
_cell.length_a   1.000
_cell.length_b   1.000
_cell.length_c   1.000
_cell.angle_alpha   90.00
_cell.angle_beta   90.00
_cell.angle_gamma   90.00
#
_symmetry.space_group_name_H-M   'P 1'
#
loop_
_entity.id
_entity.type
_entity.pdbx_description
1 polymer ?
#
loop_
_entity_poly.entity_id
_entity_poly.type
_entity_poly.pdbx_seq_one_letter_code
_entity_poly.pdbx_strand_id
1 'polypeptide(L)'
;MPPKMQSFSTLLFTLFIPLIVLGQTNFTATCTLSDFHWTFNTVSKSPCDVASSLLAVCNDGSYTLQSLPDMTHYLGPSVDAANPCQCSTVSYSLISACGACQNRTFAQWSQWRVNCASVDIGGFPEPIPNGTHVPGWAYLDVKTKDTFDINQAKQDANATESTFVPQPTSTTVSSTTSTPSASPTQESHSNHGNVVGGSVAGGVFGLMAVVGLIGIWTYRRRERRVGSHDEEKLAASDSKDKDKDKNDADEMSRLPALHKETVPPGL
;
A
#
# COMPACT_ATOMS: atom_id res chain seq x y z
N MET A 1 -32.53 33.26 -64.90
CA MET A 1 -32.22 32.03 -64.13
C MET A 1 -30.75 32.06 -63.69
N PRO A 2 -30.49 32.28 -62.40
CA PRO A 2 -29.30 31.75 -61.72
C PRO A 2 -29.68 30.87 -60.50
N PRO A 3 -28.74 30.06 -59.98
CA PRO A 3 -29.05 28.75 -59.39
C PRO A 3 -29.35 28.75 -57.88
N LYS A 4 -30.12 27.72 -57.47
CA LYS A 4 -30.48 27.39 -56.09
C LYS A 4 -29.24 27.06 -55.26
N MET A 5 -29.01 27.79 -54.17
CA MET A 5 -28.07 27.44 -53.12
C MET A 5 -28.56 26.16 -52.41
N GLN A 6 -27.82 25.07 -52.54
CA GLN A 6 -28.03 23.86 -51.73
C GLN A 6 -27.17 23.99 -50.46
N SER A 7 -27.87 23.97 -49.32
CA SER A 7 -27.31 24.04 -47.97
C SER A 7 -26.58 22.72 -47.66
N PHE A 8 -25.26 22.79 -47.50
CA PHE A 8 -24.46 21.67 -47.01
C PHE A 8 -24.70 21.49 -45.50
N SER A 9 -25.44 20.44 -45.15
CA SER A 9 -25.64 19.99 -43.76
C SER A 9 -24.37 19.28 -43.29
N THR A 10 -23.61 19.92 -42.39
CA THR A 10 -22.40 19.37 -41.79
C THR A 10 -22.76 18.32 -40.73
N LEU A 11 -22.58 17.04 -41.06
CA LEU A 11 -22.66 15.91 -40.13
C LEU A 11 -21.48 15.97 -39.13
N LEU A 12 -21.78 16.38 -37.89
CA LEU A 12 -20.87 16.25 -36.74
C LEU A 12 -20.81 14.79 -36.30
N PHE A 13 -19.74 14.08 -36.70
CA PHE A 13 -19.38 12.79 -36.09
C PHE A 13 -18.71 13.04 -34.74
N THR A 14 -19.47 12.92 -33.65
CA THR A 14 -18.92 12.90 -32.29
C THR A 14 -18.13 11.62 -32.07
N LEU A 15 -16.81 11.71 -32.06
CA LEU A 15 -15.90 10.61 -31.73
C LEU A 15 -16.01 10.32 -30.23
N PHE A 16 -16.78 9.29 -29.85
CA PHE A 16 -16.76 8.75 -28.49
C PHE A 16 -15.44 8.02 -28.29
N ILE A 17 -14.46 8.68 -27.67
CA ILE A 17 -13.27 8.02 -27.14
C ILE A 17 -13.71 7.25 -25.89
N PRO A 18 -13.66 5.90 -25.86
CA PRO A 18 -13.92 5.18 -24.63
C PRO A 18 -12.78 5.52 -23.66
N LEU A 19 -13.15 6.10 -22.52
CA LEU A 19 -12.25 6.26 -21.39
C LEU A 19 -11.93 4.86 -20.88
N ILE A 20 -10.79 4.30 -21.28
CA ILE A 20 -10.30 3.04 -20.71
C ILE A 20 -9.87 3.35 -19.29
N VAL A 21 -10.78 3.10 -18.34
CA VAL A 21 -10.44 3.04 -16.92
C VAL A 21 -9.59 1.78 -16.75
N LEU A 22 -8.28 1.95 -16.57
CA LEU A 22 -7.41 0.88 -16.08
C LEU A 22 -7.85 0.59 -14.63
N GLY A 23 -8.77 -0.35 -14.45
CA GLY A 23 -9.12 -0.86 -13.13
C GLY A 23 -7.91 -1.56 -12.52
N GLN A 24 -7.44 -1.07 -11.37
CA GLN A 24 -6.46 -1.79 -10.56
C GLN A 24 -7.12 -3.11 -10.11
N THR A 25 -6.71 -4.23 -10.70
CA THR A 25 -7.15 -5.56 -10.28
C THR A 25 -6.50 -5.88 -8.94
N ASN A 26 -7.24 -5.66 -7.86
CA ASN A 26 -6.88 -6.04 -6.50
C ASN A 26 -7.09 -7.55 -6.35
N PHE A 27 -6.00 -8.33 -6.29
CA PHE A 27 -6.05 -9.78 -6.10
C PHE A 27 -5.84 -10.13 -4.63
N THR A 28 -6.61 -11.08 -4.11
CA THR A 28 -6.39 -11.64 -2.77
C THR A 28 -5.03 -12.34 -2.71
N ALA A 29 -4.29 -12.14 -1.62
CA ALA A 29 -3.02 -12.80 -1.39
C ALA A 29 -3.19 -14.31 -1.30
N THR A 30 -2.37 -15.04 -2.04
CA THR A 30 -2.35 -16.51 -2.03
C THR A 30 -0.92 -17.01 -1.87
N CYS A 31 -0.74 -18.08 -1.11
CA CYS A 31 0.55 -18.78 -1.05
C CYS A 31 0.78 -19.55 -2.35
N THR A 32 1.79 -19.15 -3.14
CA THR A 32 2.08 -19.73 -4.46
C THR A 32 3.29 -20.67 -4.44
N LEU A 33 4.16 -20.57 -3.43
CA LEU A 33 5.36 -21.38 -3.33
C LEU A 33 5.12 -22.72 -2.62
N SER A 34 5.39 -23.82 -3.31
CA SER A 34 5.30 -25.17 -2.75
C SER A 34 6.23 -25.40 -1.56
N ASP A 35 7.41 -24.78 -1.54
CA ASP A 35 8.38 -24.91 -0.43
C ASP A 35 7.89 -24.26 0.88
N PHE A 36 6.80 -23.48 0.81
CA PHE A 36 6.12 -22.87 1.95
C PHE A 36 4.87 -23.64 2.38
N HIS A 37 4.61 -24.84 1.85
CA HIS A 37 3.47 -25.66 2.27
C HIS A 37 3.45 -25.97 3.77
N TRP A 38 4.61 -25.98 4.44
CA TRP A 38 4.71 -26.14 5.90
C TRP A 38 4.07 -25.00 6.70
N THR A 39 3.78 -23.85 6.08
CA THR A 39 3.11 -22.72 6.73
C THR A 39 1.60 -22.87 6.85
N PHE A 40 1.02 -23.85 6.13
CA PHE A 40 -0.41 -24.11 6.19
C PHE A 40 -0.76 -24.76 7.52
N ASN A 41 -1.89 -24.34 8.08
CA ASN A 41 -2.42 -24.92 9.30
C ASN A 41 -3.17 -26.24 9.06
N THR A 42 -3.60 -26.89 10.14
CA THR A 42 -4.31 -28.19 10.09
C THR A 42 -5.64 -28.16 9.34
N VAL A 43 -6.22 -26.97 9.13
CA VAL A 43 -7.46 -26.76 8.35
C VAL A 43 -7.18 -26.22 6.94
N SER A 44 -5.96 -26.43 6.43
CA SER A 44 -5.54 -26.09 5.07
C SER A 44 -5.69 -24.61 4.71
N LYS A 45 -5.56 -23.71 5.68
CA LYS A 45 -5.48 -22.26 5.45
C LYS A 45 -4.04 -21.83 5.34
N SER A 46 -3.76 -20.99 4.35
CA SER A 46 -2.45 -20.39 4.17
C SER A 46 -2.17 -19.33 5.24
N PRO A 47 -0.91 -18.93 5.49
CA PRO A 47 -0.60 -17.82 6.39
C PRO A 47 -1.28 -16.51 5.97
N CYS A 48 -1.53 -16.30 4.67
CA CYS A 48 -2.27 -15.15 4.15
C CYS A 48 -3.74 -15.15 4.62
N ASP A 49 -4.40 -16.31 4.55
CA ASP A 49 -5.80 -16.47 4.98
C ASP A 49 -5.95 -16.29 6.49
N VAL A 50 -5.03 -16.88 7.26
CA VAL A 50 -5.02 -16.77 8.73
C VAL A 50 -4.77 -15.31 9.14
N ALA A 51 -3.80 -14.63 8.53
CA ALA A 51 -3.57 -13.20 8.75
C ALA A 51 -4.83 -12.37 8.45
N SER A 52 -5.45 -12.59 7.28
CA SER A 52 -6.67 -11.87 6.89
C SER A 52 -7.80 -12.08 7.91
N SER A 53 -7.94 -13.29 8.44
CA SER A 53 -8.95 -13.63 9.43
C SER A 53 -8.71 -12.94 10.78
N LEU A 54 -7.46 -12.89 11.26
CA LEU A 54 -7.12 -12.16 12.48
C LEU A 54 -7.30 -10.65 12.33
N LEU A 55 -6.85 -10.08 11.21
CA LEU A 55 -6.98 -8.65 10.97
C LEU A 55 -8.44 -8.20 10.83
N ALA A 56 -9.31 -9.07 10.31
CA ALA A 56 -10.75 -8.81 10.21
C ALA A 56 -11.41 -8.54 11.57
N VAL A 57 -10.86 -9.06 12.67
CA VAL A 57 -11.40 -8.85 14.02
C VAL A 57 -11.43 -7.38 14.41
N CYS A 58 -10.38 -6.64 14.05
CA CYS A 58 -10.30 -5.19 14.31
C CYS A 58 -10.83 -4.33 13.15
N ASN A 59 -11.41 -4.93 12.11
CA ASN A 59 -11.87 -4.24 10.89
C ASN A 59 -13.33 -4.59 10.56
N ASP A 60 -14.22 -4.48 11.56
CA ASP A 60 -15.66 -4.72 11.43
C ASP A 60 -16.03 -6.09 10.83
N GLY A 61 -15.18 -7.10 11.04
CA GLY A 61 -15.37 -8.46 10.56
C GLY A 61 -14.90 -8.71 9.12
N SER A 62 -14.27 -7.74 8.45
CA SER A 62 -13.75 -7.94 7.09
C SER A 62 -12.35 -7.34 6.90
N TYR A 63 -11.46 -8.14 6.33
CA TYR A 63 -10.14 -7.67 5.91
C TYR A 63 -9.71 -8.52 4.73
N THR A 64 -9.18 -7.89 3.68
CA THR A 64 -8.66 -8.60 2.51
C THR A 64 -7.21 -8.24 2.31
N LEU A 65 -6.32 -9.18 2.64
CA LEU A 65 -4.90 -9.03 2.38
C LEU A 65 -4.66 -9.11 0.87
N GLN A 66 -4.09 -8.05 0.30
CA GLN A 66 -3.83 -7.96 -1.14
C GLN A 66 -2.53 -8.67 -1.51
N SER A 67 -2.50 -9.26 -2.71
CA SER A 67 -1.29 -9.84 -3.28
C SER A 67 -0.24 -8.77 -3.55
N LEU A 68 1.02 -9.12 -3.32
CA LEU A 68 2.14 -8.19 -3.46
C LEU A 68 2.71 -8.20 -4.88
N PRO A 69 2.96 -7.02 -5.49
CA PRO A 69 3.78 -6.92 -6.70
C PRO A 69 5.19 -7.49 -6.51
N ASP A 70 5.87 -7.83 -7.61
CA ASP A 70 7.24 -8.32 -7.56
C ASP A 70 8.17 -7.33 -6.82
N MET A 71 9.14 -7.88 -6.07
CA MET A 71 10.13 -7.10 -5.32
C MET A 71 9.56 -6.15 -4.24
N THR A 72 8.31 -6.30 -3.85
CA THR A 72 7.68 -5.53 -2.75
C THR A 72 7.51 -6.39 -1.50
N HIS A 73 7.09 -5.77 -0.39
CA HIS A 73 6.76 -6.42 0.88
C HIS A 73 5.58 -5.72 1.54
N TYR A 74 4.92 -6.40 2.48
CA TYR A 74 3.89 -5.77 3.30
C TYR A 74 4.51 -4.76 4.26
N LEU A 75 3.88 -3.59 4.35
CA LEU A 75 4.23 -2.56 5.31
C LEU A 75 3.35 -2.69 6.56
N GLY A 76 3.88 -2.22 7.68
CA GLY A 76 3.11 -2.06 8.90
C GLY A 76 1.98 -1.02 8.75
N PRO A 77 1.14 -0.88 9.79
CA PRO A 77 0.04 0.08 9.77
C PRO A 77 0.49 1.52 9.51
N SER A 78 -0.34 2.31 8.83
CA SER A 78 -0.23 3.77 8.86
C SER A 78 -0.69 4.31 10.22
N VAL A 79 -0.38 5.58 10.50
CA VAL A 79 -0.80 6.25 11.74
C VAL A 79 -2.31 6.17 11.96
N ASP A 80 -3.11 6.34 10.90
CA ASP A 80 -4.57 6.34 10.98
C ASP A 80 -5.19 4.93 10.99
N ALA A 81 -4.43 3.91 10.59
CA ALA A 81 -4.90 2.52 10.52
C ALA A 81 -4.39 1.63 11.67
N ALA A 82 -3.39 2.10 12.44
CA ALA A 82 -2.79 1.34 13.52
C ALA A 82 -3.83 0.92 14.56
N ASN A 83 -3.91 -0.38 14.79
CA ASN A 83 -4.84 -0.99 15.75
C ASN A 83 -4.17 -2.20 16.42
N PRO A 84 -4.72 -2.67 17.56
CA PRO A 84 -4.14 -3.79 18.31
C PRO A 84 -3.90 -5.05 17.47
N CYS A 85 -4.80 -5.40 16.54
CA CYS A 85 -4.62 -6.58 15.68
C CYS A 85 -3.39 -6.44 14.77
N GLN A 86 -3.17 -5.28 14.14
CA GLN A 86 -1.99 -5.06 13.28
C GLN A 86 -0.70 -4.90 14.09
N CYS A 87 -0.80 -4.40 15.31
CA CYS A 87 0.29 -4.15 16.23
C CYS A 87 0.63 -5.36 17.13
N SER A 88 0.42 -6.57 16.62
CA SER A 88 0.75 -7.83 17.28
C SER A 88 1.92 -8.53 16.58
N THR A 89 2.81 -9.15 17.35
CA THR A 89 3.90 -9.97 16.79
C THR A 89 3.36 -11.19 16.01
N VAL A 90 2.21 -11.73 16.39
CA VAL A 90 1.58 -12.87 15.70
C VAL A 90 1.11 -12.46 14.31
N SER A 91 0.44 -11.32 14.19
CA SER A 91 0.04 -10.77 12.90
C SER A 91 1.24 -10.47 12.01
N TYR A 92 2.30 -9.89 12.57
CA TYR A 92 3.55 -9.67 11.84
C TYR A 92 4.17 -10.98 11.30
N SER A 93 4.24 -12.03 12.11
CA SER A 93 4.76 -13.34 11.69
C SER A 93 3.94 -13.93 10.54
N LEU A 94 2.60 -13.92 10.65
CA LEU A 94 1.71 -14.46 9.61
C LEU A 94 1.81 -13.66 8.31
N ILE A 95 1.87 -12.33 8.38
CA ILE A 95 1.98 -11.47 7.19
C ILE A 95 3.37 -11.59 6.56
N SER A 96 4.43 -11.73 7.36
CA SER A 96 5.79 -11.98 6.87
C SER A 96 5.89 -13.32 6.16
N ALA A 97 5.30 -14.38 6.74
CA ALA A 97 5.18 -15.68 6.10
C ALA A 97 4.34 -15.62 4.82
N CYS A 98 3.26 -14.83 4.81
CA CYS A 98 2.46 -14.58 3.61
C CYS A 98 3.27 -13.89 2.50
N GLY A 99 4.11 -12.91 2.83
CA GLY A 99 5.03 -12.30 1.87
C GLY A 99 6.03 -13.32 1.34
N ALA A 100 6.70 -14.03 2.24
CA ALA A 100 7.68 -15.05 1.87
C ALA A 100 7.09 -16.13 0.95
N CYS A 101 5.87 -16.59 1.23
CA CYS A 101 5.20 -17.63 0.46
C CYS A 101 4.65 -17.15 -0.90
N GLN A 102 4.58 -15.84 -1.13
CA GLN A 102 4.35 -15.20 -2.43
C GLN A 102 5.66 -14.94 -3.20
N ASN A 103 6.80 -15.45 -2.71
CA ASN A 103 8.13 -15.13 -3.23
C ASN A 103 8.45 -13.62 -3.13
N ARG A 104 8.19 -13.05 -1.95
CA ARG A 104 8.46 -11.64 -1.62
C ARG A 104 9.36 -11.53 -0.41
N THR A 105 9.88 -10.33 -0.17
CA THR A 105 10.55 -10.00 1.08
C THR A 105 9.51 -9.60 2.14
N PHE A 106 9.97 -9.37 3.36
CA PHE A 106 9.16 -8.90 4.48
C PHE A 106 9.93 -7.83 5.25
N ALA A 107 9.20 -6.89 5.84
CA ALA A 107 9.77 -5.82 6.64
C ALA A 107 10.40 -6.37 7.92
N GLN A 108 11.37 -5.64 8.46
CA GLN A 108 11.85 -5.88 9.83
C GLN A 108 10.74 -5.53 10.85
N TRP A 109 10.78 -6.16 12.02
CA TRP A 109 9.78 -5.91 13.06
C TRP A 109 9.76 -4.44 13.53
N SER A 110 10.94 -3.83 13.65
CA SER A 110 11.11 -2.41 13.99
C SER A 110 10.45 -1.48 12.97
N GLN A 111 10.53 -1.80 11.68
CA GLN A 111 9.88 -1.06 10.61
C GLN A 111 8.36 -1.28 10.60
N TRP A 112 7.92 -2.52 10.80
CA TRP A 112 6.49 -2.86 10.88
C TRP A 112 5.79 -2.08 12.00
N ARG A 113 6.41 -2.02 13.17
CA ARG A 113 5.82 -1.45 14.38
C ARG A 113 5.84 0.08 14.43
N VAL A 114 6.45 0.78 13.47
CA VAL A 114 6.79 2.21 13.61
C VAL A 114 5.61 3.11 14.03
N ASN A 115 4.38 2.81 13.58
CA ASN A 115 3.18 3.58 13.91
C ASN A 115 2.32 2.97 15.03
N CYS A 116 2.81 1.91 15.70
CA CYS A 116 2.12 1.27 16.80
C CYS A 116 2.49 1.93 18.13
N ALA A 117 1.51 2.59 18.78
CA ALA A 117 1.69 3.17 20.11
C ALA A 117 1.93 2.10 21.19
N SER A 118 1.24 0.96 21.08
CA SER A 118 1.38 -0.22 21.93
C SER A 118 1.48 -1.47 21.06
N VAL A 119 2.19 -2.49 21.54
CA VAL A 119 2.28 -3.77 20.84
C VAL A 119 1.98 -4.95 21.73
N ASP A 120 1.32 -5.94 21.15
CA ASP A 120 1.10 -7.24 21.77
C ASP A 120 2.24 -8.18 21.41
N ILE A 121 2.96 -8.64 22.43
CA ILE A 121 4.22 -9.38 22.29
C ILE A 121 3.98 -10.84 22.63
N GLY A 122 4.30 -11.73 21.70
CA GLY A 122 4.12 -13.17 21.88
C GLY A 122 2.65 -13.59 21.92
N GLY A 123 1.74 -12.75 21.43
CA GLY A 123 0.31 -12.99 21.48
C GLY A 123 -0.46 -12.25 20.38
N PHE A 124 -1.77 -12.45 20.39
CA PHE A 124 -2.74 -11.68 19.64
C PHE A 124 -3.81 -11.16 20.63
N PRO A 125 -4.12 -9.85 20.65
CA PRO A 125 -4.88 -9.23 21.74
C PRO A 125 -6.39 -9.51 21.70
N GLU A 126 -6.91 -9.95 20.56
CA GLU A 126 -8.33 -10.24 20.37
C GLU A 126 -8.61 -11.74 20.35
N PRO A 127 -9.86 -12.18 20.58
CA PRO A 127 -10.24 -13.57 20.42
C PRO A 127 -9.99 -14.05 18.98
N ILE A 128 -9.35 -15.21 18.82
CA ILE A 128 -9.17 -15.86 17.52
C ILE A 128 -10.56 -16.20 16.96
N PRO A 129 -10.93 -15.79 15.73
CA PRO A 129 -12.25 -16.08 15.17
C PRO A 129 -12.55 -17.57 15.04
N ASN A 130 -13.83 -17.93 15.11
CA ASN A 130 -14.26 -19.30 14.91
C ASN A 130 -13.79 -19.84 13.55
N GLY A 131 -13.28 -21.07 13.52
CA GLY A 131 -12.72 -21.69 12.32
C GLY A 131 -11.34 -21.17 11.90
N THR A 132 -10.72 -20.28 12.67
CA THR A 132 -9.32 -19.85 12.45
C THR A 132 -8.39 -20.63 13.37
N HIS A 133 -7.37 -21.24 12.78
CA HIS A 133 -6.29 -21.90 13.49
C HIS A 133 -5.00 -21.12 13.25
N VAL A 134 -4.40 -20.63 14.32
CA VAL A 134 -3.14 -19.87 14.28
C VAL A 134 -1.99 -20.84 14.54
N PRO A 135 -1.08 -21.07 13.58
CA PRO A 135 0.07 -21.95 13.78
C PRO A 135 0.95 -21.54 14.95
N GLY A 136 1.50 -22.52 15.68
CA GLY A 136 2.35 -22.26 16.84
C GLY A 136 3.61 -21.44 16.50
N TRP A 137 4.18 -21.64 15.31
CA TRP A 137 5.34 -20.87 14.84
C TRP A 137 5.07 -19.35 14.72
N ALA A 138 3.81 -18.92 14.62
CA ALA A 138 3.46 -17.50 14.53
C ALA A 138 3.77 -16.73 15.85
N TYR A 139 3.89 -17.45 16.96
CA TYR A 139 4.15 -16.91 18.29
C TYR A 139 5.64 -16.83 18.64
N LEU A 140 6.53 -17.25 17.73
CA LEU A 140 7.97 -17.16 17.91
C LEU A 140 8.43 -15.71 18.09
N ASP A 141 9.54 -15.53 18.82
CA ASP A 141 10.09 -14.21 19.07
C ASP A 141 10.69 -13.59 17.80
N VAL A 142 10.10 -12.49 17.36
CA VAL A 142 10.56 -11.69 16.21
C VAL A 142 11.36 -10.47 16.65
N LYS A 143 11.41 -10.15 17.95
CA LYS A 143 12.03 -8.91 18.43
C LYS A 143 13.54 -9.04 18.54
N THR A 144 14.04 -10.17 19.04
CA THR A 144 15.48 -10.33 19.33
C THR A 144 16.33 -10.22 18.07
N LYS A 145 15.85 -10.76 16.94
CA LYS A 145 16.52 -10.67 15.63
C LYS A 145 15.94 -9.60 14.70
N ASP A 146 14.95 -8.86 15.19
CA ASP A 146 14.19 -7.86 14.43
C ASP A 146 13.57 -8.38 13.12
N THR A 147 13.18 -9.67 13.08
CA THR A 147 12.73 -10.33 11.85
C THR A 147 11.92 -11.59 12.12
N PHE A 148 11.14 -12.01 11.11
CA PHE A 148 10.57 -13.36 11.02
C PHE A 148 11.64 -14.37 10.57
N ASP A 149 12.01 -15.29 11.45
CA ASP A 149 12.99 -16.34 11.16
C ASP A 149 12.32 -17.57 10.53
N ILE A 150 12.40 -17.65 9.19
CA ILE A 150 11.82 -18.76 8.40
C ILE A 150 12.34 -20.12 8.88
N ASN A 151 13.63 -20.24 9.23
CA ASN A 151 14.20 -21.53 9.59
C ASN A 151 13.68 -22.01 10.94
N GLN A 152 13.57 -21.09 11.91
CA GLN A 152 13.00 -21.40 13.21
C GLN A 152 11.50 -21.70 13.10
N ALA A 153 10.76 -20.90 12.33
CA ALA A 153 9.34 -21.15 12.10
C ALA A 153 9.07 -22.50 11.43
N LYS A 154 9.93 -22.91 10.49
CA LYS A 154 9.84 -24.21 9.83
C LYS A 154 10.13 -25.38 10.77
N GLN A 155 11.01 -25.21 11.76
CA GLN A 155 11.25 -26.24 12.79
C GLN A 155 10.02 -26.42 13.69
N ASP A 156 9.27 -25.35 13.92
CA ASP A 156 8.05 -25.33 14.73
C ASP A 156 6.76 -25.46 13.89
N ALA A 157 6.86 -25.95 12.64
CA ALA A 157 5.71 -26.12 11.75
C ALA A 157 4.60 -27.00 12.35
N ASN A 158 4.98 -27.95 13.21
CA ASN A 158 4.07 -28.89 13.88
C ASN A 158 3.75 -28.48 15.33
N ALA A 159 4.14 -27.27 15.75
CA ALA A 159 3.79 -26.76 17.08
C ALA A 159 2.26 -26.63 17.21
N THR A 160 1.76 -26.76 18.43
CA THR A 160 0.33 -26.70 18.72
C THR A 160 -0.28 -25.39 18.24
N GLU A 161 -1.37 -25.51 17.48
CA GLU A 161 -2.10 -24.35 16.96
C GLU A 161 -3.02 -23.76 18.02
N SER A 162 -3.11 -22.43 18.05
CA SER A 162 -4.11 -21.73 18.84
C SER A 162 -5.42 -21.64 18.06
N THR A 163 -6.54 -21.83 18.73
CA THR A 163 -7.88 -21.81 18.14
C THR A 163 -8.80 -20.85 18.88
N PHE A 164 -10.05 -20.74 18.42
CA PHE A 164 -11.08 -19.95 19.07
C PHE A 164 -11.16 -20.28 20.56
N VAL A 165 -10.89 -19.27 21.39
CA VAL A 165 -11.17 -19.30 22.82
C VAL A 165 -12.42 -18.46 23.03
N PRO A 166 -13.54 -19.04 23.50
CA PRO A 166 -14.71 -18.26 23.84
C PRO A 166 -14.35 -17.26 24.94
N GLN A 167 -14.67 -15.98 24.73
CA GLN A 167 -14.57 -14.98 25.79
C GLN A 167 -15.50 -15.42 26.94
N PRO A 168 -15.05 -15.40 28.20
CA PRO A 168 -15.95 -15.71 29.32
C PRO A 168 -17.11 -14.73 29.29
N THR A 169 -18.31 -15.24 29.03
CA THR A 169 -19.54 -14.48 29.21
C THR A 169 -19.65 -14.21 30.71
N SER A 170 -19.54 -12.96 31.13
CA SER A 170 -19.74 -12.57 32.53
C SER A 170 -21.14 -13.00 32.96
N THR A 171 -21.25 -14.18 33.56
CA THR A 171 -22.52 -14.75 34.01
C THR A 171 -22.81 -14.14 35.36
N THR A 172 -23.64 -13.10 35.38
CA THR A 172 -24.19 -12.58 36.63
C THR A 172 -25.22 -13.59 37.13
N VAL A 173 -24.86 -14.43 38.10
CA VAL A 173 -25.80 -15.31 38.80
C VAL A 173 -25.94 -14.80 40.23
N SER A 174 -27.15 -14.34 40.57
CA SER A 174 -27.52 -13.90 41.91
C SER A 174 -27.88 -15.08 42.82
N SER A 175 -27.27 -15.11 44.01
CA SER A 175 -27.78 -15.62 45.30
C SER A 175 -28.02 -17.16 45.41
N THR A 176 -27.72 -17.89 46.49
CA THR A 176 -27.69 -17.62 47.94
C THR A 176 -26.83 -18.67 48.67
N THR A 177 -26.26 -18.31 49.84
CA THR A 177 -26.17 -19.12 51.09
C THR A 177 -24.76 -19.31 51.72
N SER A 178 -24.66 -18.74 52.95
CA SER A 178 -23.82 -19.02 54.15
C SER A 178 -22.29 -18.90 54.14
N THR A 179 -21.82 -17.83 54.77
CA THR A 179 -20.57 -17.58 55.53
C THR A 179 -20.47 -18.46 56.81
N PRO A 180 -19.35 -18.45 57.60
CA PRO A 180 -18.05 -17.76 57.42
C PRO A 180 -16.78 -18.61 57.72
N SER A 181 -15.59 -18.13 57.33
CA SER A 181 -14.52 -17.69 58.27
C SER A 181 -13.12 -17.60 57.61
N ALA A 182 -12.40 -16.54 58.01
CA ALA A 182 -10.98 -16.21 57.85
C ALA A 182 -10.47 -15.66 56.49
N SER A 183 -10.01 -14.40 56.56
CA SER A 183 -9.43 -13.47 55.56
C SER A 183 -7.94 -13.20 55.93
N PRO A 184 -7.15 -12.28 55.30
CA PRO A 184 -7.14 -11.67 53.94
C PRO A 184 -5.77 -11.96 53.23
N THR A 185 -5.46 -11.60 51.97
CA THR A 185 -5.16 -10.23 51.50
C THR A 185 -4.84 -10.17 49.99
N GLN A 186 -5.69 -9.42 49.26
CA GLN A 186 -5.46 -8.46 48.16
C GLN A 186 -4.76 -8.88 46.84
N GLU A 187 -5.59 -9.12 45.83
CA GLU A 187 -5.59 -8.32 44.59
C GLU A 187 -6.88 -7.50 44.58
N SER A 188 -6.87 -6.25 44.09
CA SER A 188 -7.98 -5.69 43.29
C SER A 188 -7.77 -4.21 42.86
N HIS A 189 -8.46 -3.89 41.75
CA HIS A 189 -8.95 -2.60 41.24
C HIS A 189 -8.01 -1.88 40.25
N SER A 190 -8.47 -1.47 39.07
CA SER A 190 -9.68 -0.65 38.86
C SER A 190 -10.29 -0.74 37.46
N ASN A 191 -11.62 -0.88 37.43
CA ASN A 191 -12.49 -0.57 36.28
C ASN A 191 -12.58 0.94 36.06
N HIS A 192 -12.60 1.40 34.82
CA HIS A 192 -13.21 2.68 34.42
C HIS A 192 -14.14 2.42 33.25
N GLY A 193 -15.43 2.68 33.48
CA GLY A 193 -16.47 2.67 32.47
C GLY A 193 -16.83 4.07 31.98
N ASN A 194 -17.68 4.05 30.95
CA ASN A 194 -18.59 5.08 30.44
C ASN A 194 -18.13 6.02 29.31
N VAL A 195 -18.49 5.60 28.08
CA VAL A 195 -19.47 6.20 27.15
C VAL A 195 -19.67 7.73 27.20
N VAL A 196 -19.27 8.40 26.09
CA VAL A 196 -19.88 9.59 25.46
C VAL A 196 -19.51 9.48 23.96
N GLY A 197 -20.40 9.30 22.98
CA GLY A 197 -21.47 10.21 22.56
C GLY A 197 -20.95 11.23 21.55
N GLY A 198 -20.87 10.90 20.26
CA GLY A 198 -20.46 11.86 19.22
C GLY A 198 -20.64 11.36 17.79
N SER A 199 -21.69 11.84 17.13
CA SER A 199 -22.01 11.64 15.72
C SER A 199 -21.14 12.53 14.81
N VAL A 200 -20.66 11.99 13.68
CA VAL A 200 -20.22 12.80 12.52
C VAL A 200 -20.76 12.18 11.23
N ALA A 201 -22.04 12.39 10.97
CA ALA A 201 -22.58 12.35 9.61
C ALA A 201 -22.44 13.75 9.02
N GLY A 202 -21.54 13.95 8.05
CA GLY A 202 -21.41 15.25 7.36
C GLY A 202 -20.14 15.52 6.54
N GLY A 203 -19.24 14.55 6.36
CA GLY A 203 -17.90 14.82 5.80
C GLY A 203 -17.72 14.75 4.28
N VAL A 204 -18.75 14.43 3.48
CA VAL A 204 -18.55 14.17 2.03
C VAL A 204 -18.81 15.42 1.18
N PHE A 205 -19.74 16.30 1.58
CA PHE A 205 -20.04 17.52 0.81
C PHE A 205 -18.99 18.62 1.00
N GLY A 206 -18.37 18.71 2.18
CA GLY A 206 -17.31 19.68 2.46
C GLY A 206 -16.06 19.42 1.62
N LEU A 207 -15.66 18.16 1.45
CA LEU A 207 -14.44 17.81 0.73
C LEU A 207 -14.58 18.05 -0.79
N MET A 208 -15.76 17.77 -1.37
CA MET A 208 -16.02 18.04 -2.79
C MET A 208 -16.05 19.55 -3.11
N ALA A 209 -16.57 20.39 -2.21
CA ALA A 209 -16.54 21.83 -2.39
C ALA A 209 -15.10 22.37 -2.35
N VAL A 210 -14.26 21.87 -1.44
CA VAL A 210 -12.84 22.29 -1.31
C VAL A 210 -12.03 21.87 -2.54
N VAL A 211 -12.20 20.63 -3.02
CA VAL A 211 -11.52 20.15 -4.24
C VAL A 211 -11.97 20.94 -5.48
N GLY A 212 -13.27 21.24 -5.60
CA GLY A 212 -13.79 22.07 -6.68
C GLY A 212 -13.21 23.49 -6.70
N LEU A 213 -13.11 24.13 -5.52
CA LEU A 213 -12.51 25.46 -5.40
C LEU A 213 -11.01 25.48 -5.73
N ILE A 214 -10.27 24.44 -5.32
CA ILE A 214 -8.84 24.29 -5.66
C ILE A 214 -8.66 24.07 -7.17
N GLY A 215 -9.52 23.26 -7.80
CA GLY A 215 -9.52 23.05 -9.24
C GLY A 215 -9.76 24.33 -10.03
N ILE A 216 -10.79 25.11 -9.66
CA ILE A 216 -11.10 26.39 -10.32
C ILE A 216 -9.97 27.40 -10.11
N TRP A 217 -9.38 27.47 -8.90
CA TRP A 217 -8.29 28.39 -8.62
C TRP A 217 -7.02 28.07 -9.41
N THR A 218 -6.66 26.79 -9.53
CA THR A 218 -5.50 26.35 -10.33
C THR A 218 -5.72 26.55 -11.83
N TYR A 219 -6.94 26.30 -12.33
CA TYR A 219 -7.30 26.56 -13.73
C TYR A 219 -7.19 28.06 -14.09
N ARG A 220 -7.78 28.94 -13.26
CA ARG A 220 -7.67 30.40 -13.46
C ARG A 220 -6.25 30.92 -13.30
N ARG A 221 -5.42 30.28 -12.47
CA ARG A 221 -3.99 30.62 -12.35
C ARG A 221 -3.19 30.18 -13.58
N ARG A 222 -3.59 29.11 -14.26
CA ARG A 222 -2.95 28.62 -15.49
C ARG A 222 -3.27 29.53 -16.67
N GLU A 223 -4.50 30.00 -16.82
CA GLU A 223 -4.85 30.97 -17.88
C GLU A 223 -4.06 32.28 -17.77
N ARG A 224 -3.78 32.76 -16.54
CA ARG A 224 -2.92 33.93 -16.34
C ARG A 224 -1.46 33.72 -16.74
N ARG A 225 -1.00 32.46 -16.87
CA ARG A 225 0.37 32.14 -17.33
C ARG A 225 0.43 31.91 -18.84
N VAL A 226 -0.69 31.57 -19.48
CA VAL A 226 -0.74 31.37 -20.95
C VAL A 226 -0.60 32.71 -21.70
N GLY A 227 -0.89 33.84 -21.06
CA GLY A 227 -0.60 35.18 -21.61
C GLY A 227 0.88 35.59 -21.63
N SER A 228 1.81 34.74 -21.17
CA SER A 228 3.25 35.07 -21.09
C SER A 228 4.13 34.23 -22.03
N HIS A 229 3.58 33.26 -22.76
CA HIS A 229 4.35 32.35 -23.62
C HIS A 229 4.51 32.84 -25.08
N ASP A 230 3.72 33.84 -25.50
CA ASP A 230 3.83 34.39 -26.86
C ASP A 230 5.00 35.38 -27.01
N GLU A 231 5.44 36.00 -25.91
CA GLU A 231 6.57 36.94 -25.90
C GLU A 231 7.94 36.23 -25.95
N GLU A 232 8.06 35.03 -25.37
CA GLU A 232 9.29 34.23 -25.37
C GLU A 232 9.58 33.61 -26.75
N LYS A 233 8.54 33.30 -27.54
CA LYS A 233 8.73 32.77 -28.90
C LYS A 233 9.25 33.82 -29.88
N LEU A 234 8.97 35.11 -29.66
CA LEU A 234 9.48 36.17 -30.55
C LEU A 234 10.97 36.43 -30.31
N ALA A 235 11.44 36.33 -29.06
CA ALA A 235 12.86 36.49 -28.72
C ALA A 235 13.74 35.31 -29.18
N ALA A 236 13.20 34.08 -29.18
CA ALA A 236 13.94 32.89 -29.59
C ALA A 236 14.14 32.77 -31.11
N SER A 237 13.32 33.45 -31.92
CA SER A 237 13.48 33.44 -33.39
C SER A 237 14.61 34.35 -33.86
N ASP A 238 14.88 35.47 -33.18
CA ASP A 238 15.93 36.43 -33.57
C ASP A 238 17.35 35.87 -33.35
N SER A 239 17.53 35.02 -32.35
CA SER A 239 18.86 34.47 -32.03
C SER A 239 19.32 33.37 -32.99
N LYS A 240 18.39 32.69 -33.68
CA LYS A 240 18.74 31.54 -34.55
C LYS A 240 19.24 31.95 -35.93
N ASP A 241 18.92 33.18 -36.35
CA ASP A 241 19.35 33.73 -37.63
C ASP A 241 20.84 34.14 -37.60
N LYS A 242 21.31 34.68 -36.45
CA LYS A 242 22.71 35.10 -36.29
C LYS A 242 23.73 33.96 -36.28
N ASP A 243 23.34 32.76 -35.84
CA ASP A 243 24.25 31.61 -35.85
C ASP A 243 24.42 30.98 -37.24
N LYS A 244 23.48 31.21 -38.16
CA LYS A 244 23.56 30.66 -39.51
C LYS A 244 24.60 31.41 -40.36
N ASP A 245 24.61 32.73 -40.31
CA ASP A 245 25.58 33.55 -41.04
C ASP A 245 27.05 33.29 -40.62
N LYS A 246 27.27 32.87 -39.36
CA LYS A 246 28.63 32.61 -38.87
C LYS A 246 29.23 31.32 -39.41
N ASN A 247 28.41 30.29 -39.64
CA ASN A 247 28.89 29.00 -40.15
C ASN A 247 29.21 29.05 -41.65
N ASP A 248 28.49 29.85 -42.43
CA ASP A 248 28.73 29.99 -43.87
C ASP A 248 30.05 30.74 -44.16
N ALA A 249 30.52 31.58 -43.24
CA ALA A 249 31.81 32.27 -43.35
C ALA A 249 33.03 31.34 -43.09
N ASP A 250 32.88 30.33 -42.22
CA ASP A 250 33.97 29.39 -41.89
C ASP A 250 34.19 28.32 -42.97
N GLU A 251 33.13 27.96 -43.72
CA GLU A 251 33.23 26.95 -44.79
C GLU A 251 34.04 27.44 -46.01
N MET A 252 34.06 28.74 -46.29
CA MET A 252 34.77 29.29 -47.46
C MET A 252 36.30 29.39 -47.26
N SER A 253 36.81 29.14 -46.04
CA SER A 253 38.25 29.18 -45.73
C SER A 253 38.96 27.81 -45.88
N ARG A 254 38.21 26.70 -46.03
CA ARG A 254 38.77 25.33 -46.08
C ARG A 254 38.87 24.71 -47.47
N LEU A 255 39.39 25.44 -48.46
CA LEU A 255 39.83 24.84 -49.73
C LEU A 255 41.33 24.49 -49.66
N PRO A 256 41.72 23.20 -49.62
CA PRO A 256 43.13 22.81 -49.61
C PRO A 256 43.77 22.91 -50.99
N ALA A 257 44.99 23.47 -51.01
CA ALA A 257 45.84 23.58 -52.18
C ALA A 257 46.41 22.23 -52.64
N LEU A 258 46.57 22.15 -53.96
CA LEU A 258 46.98 21.05 -54.82
C LEU A 258 48.23 20.26 -54.35
N HIS A 259 48.11 18.93 -54.38
CA HIS A 259 49.15 17.91 -54.16
C HIS A 259 50.31 18.00 -55.17
N LYS A 260 51.55 17.73 -54.71
CA LYS A 260 52.70 17.39 -55.57
C LYS A 260 53.29 16.06 -55.11
N GLU A 261 53.30 15.08 -56.02
CA GLU A 261 53.85 13.73 -55.83
C GLU A 261 55.36 13.71 -55.65
N THR A 262 55.90 12.72 -54.91
CA THR A 262 57.24 12.16 -55.11
C THR A 262 57.31 10.72 -54.56
N VAL A 263 57.59 9.76 -55.46
CA VAL A 263 58.02 8.35 -55.30
C VAL A 263 59.53 8.34 -54.92
N PRO A 264 60.15 7.43 -54.10
CA PRO A 264 60.42 6.00 -54.39
C PRO A 264 60.76 5.13 -53.13
N PRO A 265 61.61 4.06 -53.21
CA PRO A 265 61.48 2.79 -53.94
C PRO A 265 61.45 1.56 -52.99
N GLY A 266 61.02 0.42 -53.53
CA GLY A 266 61.00 -0.87 -52.84
C GLY A 266 62.32 -1.63 -52.85
N LEU A 267 62.48 -2.44 -51.80
CA LEU A 267 63.27 -3.65 -51.69
C LEU A 267 62.46 -4.66 -50.86
#